data_AF-A0A067S580-F1
#
_entry.id   AF-A0A067S580-F1
#
_cell.length_a   1.000
_cell.length_b   1.000
_cell.length_c   1.000
_cell.angle_alpha   90.00
_cell.angle_beta   90.00
_cell.angle_gamma   90.00
#
_symmetry.space_group_name_H-M   'P 1'
#
loop_
_entity.id
_entity.type
_entity.pdbx_description
1 polymer ?
#
loop_
_entity_poly.entity_id
_entity_poly.type
_entity_poly.pdbx_seq_one_letter_code
_entity_poly.pdbx_strand_id
1 'polypeptide(L)'
;LQAIRTGIRDVSLPTWVQRPPTNLGEAQHGKLKAYEYLTLFIWIFPLIIPEIWYSIQASDHDHDQLECFHHLVSATNIVSSFTTSFAKADEYTHHYTHYRILVQKLFPHFPSKPNHHYAMHNGNLMKRWGPLPCLSENFGERVNGMLQRINTNSRLNDLDLTMLRQISRRGRLEAKLHDGADKASKKLAPILDPPSLFDSKSHGDDNLRVNSLWMIKASALNDSEYDTLLSYLHQTGRPYRRWDSLPHPDGSLVLRTTVARPRQTVWNNHTFSCQKSHKGNSAIYFFDPTTQSRRTGFIEMIWELPLDNILRIFVVVRAHQILPPDIEAKAPFLHYSGFQTRILYSQPSNELIIIEPIHIITHLTTLERPTGTYGINCPTLVVCWALDRGQQH
;
A
#
# COMPACT_ATOMS: atom_id res chain seq x y z
N LEU A 1 11.47 25.34 -0.18
CA LEU A 1 11.68 24.38 -1.29
C LEU A 1 12.72 23.30 -0.98
N GLN A 2 13.91 23.63 -0.49
CA GLN A 2 14.95 22.64 -0.17
C GLN A 2 14.49 21.57 0.84
N ALA A 3 13.80 21.98 1.92
CA ALA A 3 13.22 21.05 2.89
C ALA A 3 12.26 20.04 2.26
N ILE A 4 11.46 20.47 1.28
CA ILE A 4 10.53 19.61 0.53
C ILE A 4 11.31 18.59 -0.31
N ARG A 5 12.34 19.03 -1.04
CA ARG A 5 13.17 18.15 -1.87
C ARG A 5 13.90 17.10 -1.04
N THR A 6 14.48 17.51 0.09
CA THR A 6 15.08 16.61 1.08
C THR A 6 14.06 15.61 1.60
N GLY A 7 12.87 16.07 2.00
CA GLY A 7 11.78 15.20 2.43
C GLY A 7 11.38 14.18 1.35
N ILE A 8 11.19 14.59 0.09
CA ILE A 8 10.84 13.69 -1.01
C ILE A 8 11.91 12.61 -1.19
N ARG A 9 13.19 12.94 -1.02
CA ARG A 9 14.29 11.96 -1.10
C ARG A 9 14.25 10.98 0.07
N ASP A 10 14.00 11.47 1.28
CA ASP A 10 14.16 10.69 2.50
C ASP A 10 12.91 9.84 2.84
N VAL A 11 11.75 10.15 2.26
CA VAL A 11 10.54 9.30 2.37
C VAL A 11 10.81 7.90 1.82
N SER A 12 10.51 6.88 2.61
CA SER A 12 10.48 5.49 2.17
C SER A 12 9.17 5.19 1.44
N LEU A 13 9.28 4.59 0.26
CA LEU A 13 8.17 4.21 -0.61
C LEU A 13 8.29 2.71 -0.93
N PRO A 14 7.18 1.99 -1.07
CA PRO A 14 7.21 0.63 -1.60
C PRO A 14 7.58 0.65 -3.09
N THR A 15 8.12 -0.46 -3.59
CA THR A 15 8.73 -0.56 -4.94
C THR A 15 7.75 -0.34 -6.08
N TRP A 16 6.46 -0.58 -5.86
CA TRP A 16 5.41 -0.38 -6.87
C TRP A 16 4.95 1.09 -6.98
N VAL A 17 5.29 1.94 -6.01
CA VAL A 17 5.04 3.38 -6.07
C VAL A 17 6.21 4.05 -6.80
N GLN A 18 5.94 4.57 -7.99
CA GLN A 18 6.93 5.34 -8.73
C GLN A 18 7.29 6.61 -7.94
N ARG A 19 8.56 6.75 -7.58
CA ARG A 19 9.07 7.93 -6.88
C ARG A 19 8.97 9.16 -7.80
N PRO A 20 8.31 10.24 -7.36
CA PRO A 20 8.34 11.51 -8.08
C PRO A 20 9.76 12.08 -8.15
N PRO A 21 10.06 12.97 -9.11
CA PRO A 21 11.34 13.69 -9.15
C PRO A 21 11.69 14.35 -7.82
N THR A 22 12.91 14.11 -7.35
CA THR A 22 13.44 14.73 -6.13
C THR A 22 13.80 16.20 -6.34
N ASN A 23 13.95 16.65 -7.59
CA ASN A 23 14.28 18.03 -7.96
C ASN A 23 13.05 18.88 -8.33
N LEU A 24 11.95 18.67 -7.61
CA LEU A 24 10.68 19.37 -7.84
C LEU A 24 10.86 20.89 -7.95
N GLY A 25 10.32 21.49 -9.01
CA GLY A 25 10.38 22.93 -9.29
C GLY A 25 11.59 23.40 -10.11
N GLU A 26 12.49 22.50 -10.55
CA GLU A 26 13.54 22.85 -11.51
C GLU A 26 13.06 22.75 -12.96
N ALA A 27 13.49 23.70 -13.80
CA ALA A 27 13.12 23.75 -15.21
C ALA A 27 13.51 22.49 -16.00
N GLN A 28 14.53 21.75 -15.54
CA GLN A 28 15.07 20.56 -16.22
C GLN A 28 14.12 19.36 -16.28
N HIS A 29 13.10 19.27 -15.41
CA HIS A 29 12.29 18.05 -15.29
C HIS A 29 11.04 18.02 -16.20
N GLY A 30 10.64 19.16 -16.78
CA GLY A 30 9.42 19.23 -17.57
C GLY A 30 8.13 19.19 -16.72
N LYS A 31 7.01 18.78 -17.32
CA LYS A 31 5.68 18.78 -16.67
C LYS A 31 5.44 17.46 -15.92
N LEU A 32 5.00 17.56 -14.67
CA LEU A 32 4.54 16.41 -13.88
C LEU A 32 3.27 15.80 -14.48
N LYS A 33 3.17 14.47 -14.42
CA LYS A 33 1.99 13.69 -14.80
C LYS A 33 0.97 13.66 -13.66
N ALA A 34 -0.29 13.38 -13.99
CA ALA A 34 -1.37 13.31 -13.00
C ALA A 34 -1.09 12.34 -11.84
N TYR A 35 -0.52 11.16 -12.13
CA TYR A 35 -0.16 10.18 -11.10
C TYR A 35 0.97 10.65 -10.16
N GLU A 36 1.90 11.46 -10.68
CA GLU A 36 3.00 12.02 -9.86
C GLU A 36 2.45 13.08 -8.90
N TYR A 37 1.50 13.91 -9.35
CA TYR A 37 0.76 14.81 -8.47
C TYR A 37 -0.01 14.04 -7.38
N LEU A 38 -0.70 12.97 -7.74
CA LEU A 38 -1.42 12.14 -6.76
C LEU A 38 -0.47 11.57 -5.70
N THR A 39 0.65 10.99 -6.14
CA THR A 39 1.69 10.44 -5.26
C THR A 39 2.24 11.51 -4.31
N LEU A 40 2.53 12.71 -4.81
CA LEU A 40 3.04 13.81 -4.00
C LEU A 40 2.02 14.23 -2.94
N PHE A 41 0.79 14.55 -3.35
CA PHE A 41 -0.20 15.15 -2.46
C PHE A 41 -0.78 14.16 -1.45
N ILE A 42 -0.86 12.88 -1.77
CA ILE A 42 -1.48 11.89 -0.89
C ILE A 42 -0.45 11.08 -0.08
N TRP A 43 0.69 10.73 -0.67
CA TRP A 43 1.61 9.75 -0.07
C TRP A 43 2.91 10.36 0.46
N ILE A 44 3.24 11.61 0.11
CA ILE A 44 4.54 12.21 0.44
C ILE A 44 4.37 13.52 1.22
N PHE A 45 3.64 14.49 0.68
CA PHE A 45 3.44 15.80 1.29
C PHE A 45 2.74 15.75 2.66
N PRO A 46 1.80 14.83 2.94
CA PRO A 46 1.25 14.72 4.28
C PRO A 46 2.28 14.37 5.37
N LEU A 47 3.46 13.85 5.01
CA LEU A 47 4.55 13.58 5.95
C LEU A 47 5.50 14.79 6.10
N ILE A 48 5.56 15.67 5.10
CA ILE A 48 6.58 16.74 5.00
C ILE A 48 6.00 18.11 5.33
N ILE A 49 4.88 18.46 4.70
CA ILE A 49 4.32 19.80 4.72
C ILE A 49 3.86 20.24 6.12
N PRO A 50 3.25 19.35 6.95
CA PRO A 50 2.87 19.75 8.29
C PRO A 50 4.04 20.21 9.15
N GLU A 51 5.26 19.71 8.94
CA GLU A 51 6.45 20.20 9.66
C GLU A 51 6.82 21.65 9.33
N ILE A 52 6.50 22.10 8.12
CA ILE A 52 6.83 23.45 7.66
C ILE A 52 5.89 24.47 8.26
N TRP A 53 4.60 24.14 8.35
CA TRP A 53 3.54 25.08 8.76
C TRP A 53 3.03 24.87 10.18
N TYR A 54 3.32 23.73 10.81
CA TYR A 54 2.96 23.44 12.19
C TYR A 54 4.19 23.61 13.09
N SER A 55 4.50 24.86 13.42
CA SER A 55 5.59 25.22 14.34
C SER A 55 5.10 26.16 15.43
N ILE A 56 5.84 26.26 16.54
CA ILE A 56 5.53 27.18 17.64
C ILE A 56 5.51 28.65 17.16
N GLN A 57 6.23 28.94 16.08
CA GLN A 57 6.37 30.27 15.47
C GLN A 57 5.48 30.45 14.24
N ALA A 58 4.56 29.50 13.98
CA ALA A 58 3.67 29.57 12.82
C ALA A 58 2.77 30.80 12.91
N SER A 59 2.71 31.54 11.81
CA SER A 59 1.79 32.66 11.67
C SER A 59 0.37 32.18 11.39
N ASP A 60 -0.63 33.06 11.55
CA ASP A 60 -2.01 32.78 11.12
C ASP A 60 -2.06 32.38 9.63
N HIS A 61 -1.17 32.95 8.81
CA HIS A 61 -1.05 32.59 7.41
C HIS A 61 -0.55 31.16 7.20
N ASP A 62 0.42 30.69 7.99
CA ASP A 62 0.89 29.31 7.94
C ASP A 62 -0.20 28.33 8.39
N HIS A 63 -0.97 28.72 9.41
CA HIS A 63 -2.11 27.93 9.86
C HIS A 63 -3.17 27.80 8.76
N ASP A 64 -3.55 28.91 8.12
CA ASP A 64 -4.47 28.90 6.97
C ASP A 64 -3.93 28.03 5.83
N GLN A 65 -2.61 28.07 5.55
CA GLN A 65 -1.98 27.23 4.53
C GLN A 65 -2.08 25.75 4.87
N LEU A 66 -1.83 25.37 6.13
CA LEU A 66 -1.94 23.99 6.60
C LEU A 66 -3.37 23.47 6.56
N GLU A 67 -4.34 24.28 7.01
CA GLU A 67 -5.76 23.95 6.96
C GLU A 67 -6.23 23.78 5.51
N CYS A 68 -5.83 24.70 4.62
CA CYS A 68 -6.10 24.62 3.18
C CYS A 68 -5.55 23.32 2.59
N PHE A 69 -4.31 22.97 2.94
CA PHE A 69 -3.68 21.73 2.49
C PHE A 69 -4.36 20.48 3.04
N HIS A 70 -4.78 20.49 4.32
CA HIS A 70 -5.55 19.39 4.90
C HIS A 70 -6.86 19.15 4.15
N HIS A 71 -7.65 20.20 3.89
CA HIS A 71 -8.88 20.07 3.13
C HIS A 71 -8.64 19.53 1.71
N LEU A 72 -7.57 19.97 1.04
CA LEU A 72 -7.20 19.46 -0.28
C LEU A 72 -6.84 17.96 -0.24
N VAL A 73 -5.98 17.55 0.70
CA VAL A 73 -5.57 16.14 0.83
C VAL A 73 -6.77 15.27 1.20
N SER A 74 -7.60 15.71 2.14
CA SER A 74 -8.79 14.97 2.59
C SER A 74 -9.77 14.75 1.43
N ALA A 75 -10.09 15.81 0.67
CA ALA A 75 -10.94 15.69 -0.52
C ALA A 75 -10.32 14.77 -1.58
N THR A 76 -8.99 14.83 -1.76
CA THR A 76 -8.27 13.99 -2.73
C THR A 76 -8.26 12.51 -2.30
N ASN A 77 -8.11 12.23 -1.01
CA ASN A 77 -8.21 10.87 -0.45
C ASN A 77 -9.58 10.26 -0.70
N ILE A 78 -10.64 11.04 -0.47
CA ILE A 78 -12.01 10.56 -0.67
C ILE A 78 -12.29 10.31 -2.16
N VAL A 79 -12.01 11.28 -3.03
CA VAL A 79 -12.33 11.16 -4.46
C VAL A 79 -11.50 10.11 -5.17
N SER A 80 -10.31 9.80 -4.65
CA SER A 80 -9.44 8.75 -5.17
C SER A 80 -9.74 7.38 -4.57
N SER A 81 -10.64 7.24 -3.60
CA SER A 81 -10.99 5.94 -3.04
C SER A 81 -11.82 5.10 -4.02
N PHE A 82 -11.57 3.79 -4.05
CA PHE A 82 -12.38 2.78 -4.74
C PHE A 82 -13.60 2.34 -3.92
N THR A 83 -13.83 2.96 -2.75
CA THR A 83 -15.07 2.81 -1.97
C THR A 83 -15.66 4.18 -1.71
N THR A 84 -16.99 4.26 -1.74
CA THR A 84 -17.68 5.50 -1.40
C THR A 84 -18.98 5.19 -0.67
N SER A 85 -19.53 6.21 -0.04
CA SER A 85 -20.85 6.21 0.62
C SER A 85 -21.42 7.62 0.52
N PHE A 86 -22.70 7.80 0.83
CA PHE A 86 -23.28 9.15 0.88
C PHE A 86 -22.58 10.04 1.90
N ALA A 87 -22.20 9.48 3.06
CA ALA A 87 -21.43 10.19 4.07
C ALA A 87 -20.05 10.64 3.55
N LYS A 88 -19.28 9.75 2.90
CA LYS A 88 -17.99 10.13 2.27
C LYS A 88 -18.18 11.19 1.19
N ALA A 89 -19.26 11.10 0.41
CA ALA A 89 -19.55 12.08 -0.62
C ALA A 89 -19.87 13.47 -0.05
N ASP A 90 -20.57 13.53 1.10
CA ASP A 90 -20.82 14.78 1.83
C ASP A 90 -19.55 15.33 2.47
N GLU A 91 -18.72 14.47 3.05
CA GLU A 91 -17.40 14.82 3.60
C GLU A 91 -16.48 15.40 2.51
N TYR A 92 -16.49 14.84 1.30
CA TYR A 92 -15.80 15.42 0.15
C TYR A 92 -16.28 16.83 -0.15
N THR A 93 -17.60 17.03 -0.28
CA THR A 93 -18.18 18.35 -0.58
C THR A 93 -17.80 19.37 0.50
N HIS A 94 -17.83 18.97 1.77
CA HIS A 94 -17.37 19.79 2.89
C HIS A 94 -15.90 20.19 2.71
N HIS A 95 -14.97 19.22 2.61
CA HIS A 95 -13.56 19.55 2.49
C HIS A 95 -13.24 20.37 1.24
N TYR A 96 -13.83 20.02 0.09
CA TYR A 96 -13.56 20.75 -1.14
C TYR A 96 -14.09 22.20 -1.07
N THR A 97 -15.24 22.42 -0.44
CA THR A 97 -15.78 23.78 -0.23
C THR A 97 -14.87 24.61 0.67
N HIS A 98 -14.41 24.06 1.81
CA HIS A 98 -13.49 24.74 2.71
C HIS A 98 -12.14 25.04 2.05
N TYR A 99 -11.59 24.09 1.28
CA TYR A 99 -10.42 24.31 0.44
C TYR A 99 -10.62 25.50 -0.51
N ARG A 100 -11.78 25.61 -1.17
CA ARG A 100 -12.08 26.73 -2.09
C ARG A 100 -12.14 28.08 -1.37
N ILE A 101 -12.74 28.14 -0.19
CA ILE A 101 -12.80 29.34 0.65
C ILE A 101 -11.38 29.79 1.04
N LEU A 102 -10.57 28.87 1.56
CA LEU A 102 -9.20 29.15 2.00
C LEU A 102 -8.27 29.54 0.86
N VAL A 103 -8.37 28.89 -0.31
CA VAL A 103 -7.62 29.31 -1.51
C VAL A 103 -7.96 30.75 -1.90
N GLN A 104 -9.24 31.13 -1.86
CA GLN A 104 -9.64 32.50 -2.19
C GLN A 104 -9.16 33.53 -1.14
N LYS A 105 -9.14 33.14 0.14
CA LYS A 105 -8.57 33.95 1.23
C LYS A 105 -7.05 34.15 1.07
N LEU A 106 -6.32 33.07 0.85
CA LEU A 106 -4.85 33.05 0.74
C LEU A 106 -4.34 33.67 -0.56
N PHE A 107 -5.10 33.49 -1.65
CA PHE A 107 -4.68 33.86 -3.00
C PHE A 107 -5.79 34.63 -3.75
N PRO A 108 -6.22 35.81 -3.25
CA PRO A 108 -7.39 36.53 -3.77
C PRO A 108 -7.27 36.99 -5.22
N HIS A 109 -6.03 37.14 -5.71
CA HIS A 109 -5.74 37.57 -7.08
C HIS A 109 -5.71 36.42 -8.10
N PHE A 110 -5.77 35.16 -7.65
CA PHE A 110 -5.72 34.00 -8.55
C PHE A 110 -7.14 33.63 -9.03
N PRO A 111 -7.40 33.63 -10.35
CA PRO A 111 -8.72 33.33 -10.88
C PRO A 111 -9.05 31.84 -10.71
N SER A 112 -10.30 31.56 -10.37
CA SER A 112 -10.82 30.18 -10.33
C SER A 112 -10.73 29.53 -11.71
N LYS A 113 -10.05 28.39 -11.78
CA LYS A 113 -9.99 27.55 -12.98
C LYS A 113 -11.28 26.72 -13.17
N PRO A 114 -11.65 26.35 -14.40
CA PRO A 114 -12.80 25.48 -14.67
C PRO A 114 -12.75 24.16 -13.89
N ASN A 115 -11.56 23.58 -13.69
CA ASN A 115 -11.39 22.35 -12.90
C ASN A 115 -11.93 22.47 -11.48
N HIS A 116 -11.84 23.66 -10.88
CA HIS A 116 -12.42 23.87 -9.55
C HIS A 116 -13.95 23.89 -9.58
N HIS A 117 -14.58 24.30 -10.67
CA HIS A 117 -16.02 24.18 -10.85
C HIS A 117 -16.41 22.71 -11.05
N TYR A 118 -15.73 21.97 -11.93
CA TYR A 118 -16.01 20.56 -12.16
C TYR A 118 -15.89 19.72 -10.89
N ALA A 119 -14.85 19.96 -10.09
CA ALA A 119 -14.63 19.24 -8.84
C ALA A 119 -15.73 19.46 -7.79
N MET A 120 -16.46 20.60 -7.81
CA MET A 120 -17.63 20.79 -6.93
C MET A 120 -18.75 19.77 -7.18
N HIS A 121 -18.81 19.17 -8.38
CA HIS A 121 -19.82 18.17 -8.73
C HIS A 121 -19.46 16.76 -8.27
N ASN A 122 -18.21 16.51 -7.86
CA ASN A 122 -17.74 15.16 -7.52
C ASN A 122 -18.54 14.53 -6.36
N GLY A 123 -19.00 15.32 -5.39
CA GLY A 123 -19.87 14.82 -4.32
C GLY A 123 -21.17 14.21 -4.87
N ASN A 124 -21.87 14.93 -5.74
CA ASN A 124 -23.09 14.44 -6.38
C ASN A 124 -22.81 13.26 -7.33
N LEU A 125 -21.70 13.30 -8.06
CA LEU A 125 -21.28 12.21 -8.93
C LEU A 125 -21.02 10.93 -8.13
N MET A 126 -20.36 11.02 -6.97
CA MET A 126 -20.13 9.87 -6.09
C MET A 126 -21.44 9.26 -5.58
N LYS A 127 -22.42 10.10 -5.20
CA LYS A 127 -23.74 9.62 -4.77
C LYS A 127 -24.49 8.91 -5.90
N ARG A 128 -24.35 9.37 -7.14
CA ARG A 128 -25.09 8.84 -8.30
C ARG A 128 -24.44 7.61 -8.91
N TRP A 129 -23.13 7.61 -9.04
CA TRP A 129 -22.39 6.64 -9.85
C TRP A 129 -21.43 5.75 -9.04
N GLY A 130 -21.28 6.02 -7.74
CA GLY A 130 -20.33 5.31 -6.90
C GLY A 130 -18.90 5.87 -6.99
N PRO A 131 -17.87 5.06 -6.72
CA PRO A 131 -16.48 5.53 -6.66
C PRO A 131 -16.00 6.09 -8.00
N LEU A 132 -15.54 7.34 -8.02
CA LEU A 132 -15.09 8.01 -9.25
C LEU A 132 -13.85 7.40 -9.94
N PRO A 133 -12.89 6.76 -9.24
CA PRO A 133 -11.77 6.11 -9.92
C PRO A 133 -12.22 5.05 -10.94
N CYS A 134 -13.35 4.39 -10.69
CA CYS A 134 -13.94 3.40 -11.59
C CYS A 134 -14.52 4.02 -12.88
N LEU A 135 -14.82 5.32 -12.86
CA LEU A 135 -15.34 6.10 -13.99
C LEU A 135 -14.24 6.89 -14.70
N SER A 136 -12.99 6.82 -14.21
CA SER A 136 -11.91 7.65 -14.74
C SER A 136 -11.48 7.20 -16.14
N GLU A 137 -11.14 8.19 -16.98
CA GLU A 137 -10.63 7.99 -18.34
C GLU A 137 -9.27 7.27 -18.38
N ASN A 138 -8.61 7.09 -17.23
CA ASN A 138 -7.34 6.39 -17.11
C ASN A 138 -7.37 4.98 -17.72
N PHE A 139 -8.53 4.30 -17.69
CA PHE A 139 -8.67 3.03 -18.38
C PHE A 139 -8.52 3.19 -19.89
N GLY A 140 -9.22 4.17 -20.48
CA GLY A 140 -9.12 4.50 -21.90
C GLY A 140 -7.70 4.90 -22.31
N GLU A 141 -7.02 5.71 -21.50
CA GLU A 141 -5.62 6.10 -21.75
C GLU A 141 -4.67 4.90 -21.73
N ARG A 142 -4.88 3.93 -20.83
CA ARG A 142 -4.11 2.67 -20.85
C ARG A 142 -4.36 1.88 -22.13
N VAL A 143 -5.61 1.78 -22.57
CA VAL A 143 -5.96 1.11 -23.82
C VAL A 143 -5.33 1.82 -25.02
N ASN A 144 -5.36 3.16 -25.06
CA ASN A 144 -4.69 3.97 -26.08
C ASN A 144 -3.19 3.69 -26.12
N GLY A 145 -2.52 3.68 -24.97
CA GLY A 145 -1.10 3.35 -24.87
C GLY A 145 -0.77 1.93 -25.33
N MET A 146 -1.65 0.95 -25.06
CA MET A 146 -1.50 -0.41 -25.59
C MET A 146 -1.66 -0.44 -27.10
N LEU A 147 -2.66 0.27 -27.64
CA LEU A 147 -2.92 0.37 -29.07
C LEU A 147 -1.76 1.03 -29.81
N GLN A 148 -1.17 2.09 -29.25
CA GLN A 148 -0.02 2.79 -29.83
C GLN A 148 1.25 1.91 -29.93
N ARG A 149 1.37 0.87 -29.10
CA ARG A 149 2.50 -0.08 -29.14
C ARG A 149 2.32 -1.19 -30.17
N ILE A 150 1.13 -1.32 -30.77
CA ILE A 150 0.91 -2.28 -31.83
C ILE A 150 1.73 -1.86 -33.04
N ASN A 151 2.62 -2.75 -33.49
CA ASN A 151 3.37 -2.48 -34.71
C ASN A 151 2.41 -2.43 -35.90
N THR A 152 2.42 -1.31 -36.63
CA THR A 152 1.60 -1.10 -37.81
C THR A 152 2.51 -0.85 -39.02
N ASN A 153 2.06 -1.23 -40.20
CA ASN A 153 2.72 -0.89 -41.47
C ASN A 153 2.46 0.58 -41.89
N SER A 154 1.97 1.43 -40.98
CA SER A 154 1.58 2.83 -41.19
C SER A 154 0.54 3.06 -42.30
N ARG A 155 -0.16 2.02 -42.78
CA ARG A 155 -1.26 2.16 -43.73
C ARG A 155 -2.54 2.50 -42.97
N LEU A 156 -2.97 3.75 -43.07
CA LEU A 156 -4.15 4.27 -42.40
C LEU A 156 -5.41 3.41 -42.62
N ASN A 157 -5.62 2.91 -43.84
CA ASN A 157 -6.80 2.10 -44.19
C ASN A 157 -6.80 0.69 -43.58
N ASP A 158 -5.65 0.20 -43.10
CA ASP A 158 -5.51 -1.13 -42.49
C ASP A 158 -5.38 -1.04 -40.95
N LEU A 159 -5.33 0.19 -40.41
CA LEU A 159 -4.93 0.46 -39.03
C LEU A 159 -5.95 -0.06 -38.01
N ASP A 160 -7.22 0.25 -38.22
CA ASP A 160 -8.36 -0.18 -37.41
C ASP A 160 -8.47 -1.71 -37.35
N LEU A 161 -8.42 -2.37 -38.51
CA LEU A 161 -8.47 -3.82 -38.60
C LEU A 161 -7.24 -4.47 -37.96
N THR A 162 -6.06 -3.88 -38.11
CA THR A 162 -4.83 -4.36 -37.47
C THR A 162 -4.92 -4.25 -35.95
N MET A 163 -5.31 -3.09 -35.43
CA MET A 163 -5.49 -2.86 -33.99
C MET A 163 -6.49 -3.85 -33.39
N LEU A 164 -7.66 -4.01 -34.02
CA LEU A 164 -8.71 -4.93 -33.58
C LEU A 164 -8.23 -6.38 -33.57
N ARG A 165 -7.51 -6.81 -34.62
CA ARG A 165 -6.95 -8.16 -34.70
C ARG A 165 -5.93 -8.44 -33.60
N GLN A 166 -5.04 -7.49 -33.31
CA GLN A 166 -4.01 -7.69 -32.28
C GLN A 166 -4.59 -7.68 -30.87
N ILE A 167 -5.53 -6.77 -30.57
CA ILE A 167 -6.26 -6.81 -29.30
C ILE A 167 -7.02 -8.13 -29.14
N SER A 168 -7.73 -8.57 -30.19
CA SER A 168 -8.47 -9.83 -30.16
C SER A 168 -7.56 -11.04 -29.94
N ARG A 169 -6.39 -11.07 -30.57
CA ARG A 169 -5.37 -12.13 -30.37
C ARG A 169 -4.84 -12.11 -28.94
N ARG A 170 -4.55 -10.93 -28.40
CA ARG A 170 -4.12 -10.76 -27.01
C ARG A 170 -5.18 -11.24 -26.03
N GLY A 171 -6.43 -10.81 -26.18
CA GLY A 171 -7.53 -11.24 -25.30
C GLY A 171 -7.76 -12.75 -25.35
N ARG A 172 -7.66 -13.38 -26.53
CA ARG A 172 -7.72 -14.85 -26.66
C ARG A 172 -6.55 -15.54 -25.97
N LEU A 173 -5.35 -14.96 -26.02
CA LEU A 173 -4.19 -15.50 -25.31
C LEU A 173 -4.36 -15.38 -23.81
N GLU A 174 -4.78 -14.22 -23.30
CA GLU A 174 -5.06 -13.97 -21.88
C GLU A 174 -6.13 -14.93 -21.35
N ALA A 175 -7.24 -15.12 -22.09
CA ALA A 175 -8.26 -16.10 -21.73
C ALA A 175 -7.71 -17.54 -21.67
N LYS A 176 -6.92 -17.94 -22.68
CA LYS A 176 -6.27 -19.26 -22.68
C LYS A 176 -5.27 -19.46 -21.54
N LEU A 177 -4.55 -18.40 -21.15
CA LEU A 177 -3.64 -18.41 -20.01
C LEU A 177 -4.41 -18.57 -18.70
N HIS A 178 -5.52 -17.85 -18.56
CA HIS A 178 -6.39 -17.90 -17.38
C HIS A 178 -7.07 -19.27 -17.22
N ASP A 179 -7.60 -19.84 -18.31
CA ASP A 179 -8.34 -21.12 -18.28
C ASP A 179 -7.42 -22.36 -18.22
N GLY A 180 -6.10 -22.16 -18.34
CA GLY A 180 -5.11 -23.25 -18.22
C GLY A 180 -5.23 -24.34 -19.30
N ALA A 181 -5.87 -24.03 -20.42
CA ALA A 181 -6.48 -25.02 -21.31
C ALA A 181 -5.48 -25.81 -22.21
N ASP A 182 -4.22 -25.39 -22.34
CA ASP A 182 -3.25 -26.04 -23.24
C ASP A 182 -1.81 -26.08 -22.69
N LYS A 183 -1.07 -27.16 -23.00
CA LYS A 183 0.35 -27.39 -22.63
C LYS A 183 1.26 -26.26 -23.12
N ALA A 184 0.97 -25.68 -24.29
CA ALA A 184 1.73 -24.55 -24.82
C ALA A 184 1.53 -23.29 -23.97
N SER A 185 0.28 -22.98 -23.59
CA SER A 185 -0.06 -21.86 -22.70
C SER A 185 0.61 -21.97 -21.34
N LYS A 186 0.68 -23.19 -20.76
CA LYS A 186 1.39 -23.44 -19.50
C LYS A 186 2.90 -23.17 -19.57
N LYS A 187 3.53 -23.37 -20.73
CA LYS A 187 4.96 -23.05 -20.94
C LYS A 187 5.22 -21.57 -21.22
N LEU A 188 4.26 -20.88 -21.85
CA LEU A 188 4.34 -19.45 -22.18
C LEU A 188 3.99 -18.54 -21.00
N ALA A 189 3.08 -18.98 -20.12
CA ALA A 189 2.68 -18.24 -18.91
C ALA A 189 3.90 -17.71 -18.12
N PRO A 190 4.89 -18.54 -17.73
CA PRO A 190 6.03 -18.06 -16.96
C PRO A 190 7.06 -17.23 -17.76
N ILE A 191 6.88 -17.06 -19.07
CA ILE A 191 7.73 -16.19 -19.90
C ILE A 191 7.06 -14.82 -20.06
N LEU A 192 5.74 -14.81 -20.24
CA LEU A 192 4.94 -13.58 -20.45
C LEU A 192 4.64 -12.87 -19.15
N ASP A 193 4.27 -13.64 -18.12
CA ASP A 193 4.17 -13.22 -16.74
C ASP A 193 5.18 -14.07 -15.96
N PRO A 194 6.47 -13.67 -15.91
CA PRO A 194 7.43 -14.38 -15.09
C PRO A 194 6.85 -14.47 -13.69
N PRO A 195 6.65 -15.69 -13.15
CA PRO A 195 6.15 -15.81 -11.81
C PRO A 195 7.12 -15.03 -10.95
N SER A 196 6.61 -14.00 -10.28
CA SER A 196 7.16 -13.73 -8.96
C SER A 196 7.18 -15.08 -8.27
N LEU A 197 8.31 -15.45 -7.66
CA LEU A 197 8.71 -16.81 -7.28
C LEU A 197 7.67 -17.68 -6.52
N PHE A 198 6.44 -17.24 -6.28
CA PHE A 198 5.46 -17.83 -5.39
C PHE A 198 3.98 -17.78 -5.86
N ASP A 199 3.67 -17.41 -7.10
CA ASP A 199 2.28 -17.48 -7.58
C ASP A 199 1.89 -18.93 -7.92
N SER A 200 1.40 -19.68 -6.92
CA SER A 200 1.02 -21.10 -7.07
C SER A 200 -0.47 -21.30 -6.82
N LYS A 201 -1.26 -21.32 -7.90
CA LYS A 201 -2.49 -22.12 -7.96
C LYS A 201 -2.07 -23.56 -8.28
N SER A 202 -2.13 -24.46 -7.30
CA SER A 202 -1.53 -25.80 -7.37
C SER A 202 -2.43 -26.84 -8.06
N HIS A 203 -1.83 -27.60 -8.99
CA HIS A 203 -2.24 -28.96 -9.34
C HIS A 203 -1.36 -29.96 -8.56
N GLY A 204 -1.92 -31.11 -8.17
CA GLY A 204 -1.40 -32.00 -7.11
C GLY A 204 0.01 -32.59 -7.26
N ASP A 205 0.64 -32.53 -8.44
CA ASP A 205 2.00 -33.08 -8.66
C ASP A 205 3.12 -32.09 -8.27
N ASP A 206 2.83 -30.78 -8.24
CA ASP A 206 3.78 -29.73 -7.86
C ASP A 206 4.03 -29.67 -6.34
N ASN A 207 3.05 -30.09 -5.53
CA ASN A 207 3.12 -30.04 -4.06
C ASN A 207 4.25 -30.90 -3.48
N LEU A 208 4.58 -32.04 -4.12
CA LEU A 208 5.67 -32.92 -3.70
C LEU A 208 7.06 -32.29 -3.97
N ARG A 209 7.21 -31.57 -5.10
CA ARG A 209 8.44 -30.84 -5.45
C ARG A 209 8.64 -29.59 -4.63
N VAL A 210 7.56 -28.84 -4.38
CA VAL A 210 7.59 -27.65 -3.51
C VAL A 210 7.92 -28.03 -2.06
N ASN A 211 7.33 -29.12 -1.53
CA ASN A 211 7.65 -29.61 -0.18
C ASN A 211 9.11 -30.06 -0.03
N SER A 212 9.70 -30.66 -1.06
CA SER A 212 11.11 -31.09 -1.02
C SER A 212 12.09 -29.92 -1.13
N LEU A 213 11.81 -28.91 -1.97
CA LEU A 213 12.60 -27.67 -2.00
C LEU A 213 12.46 -26.84 -0.72
N TRP A 214 11.27 -26.83 -0.13
CA TRP A 214 11.00 -26.17 1.15
C TRP A 214 11.87 -26.76 2.27
N MET A 215 11.97 -28.10 2.37
CA MET A 215 12.77 -28.76 3.42
C MET A 215 14.24 -28.36 3.39
N ILE A 216 14.81 -28.08 2.21
CA ILE A 216 16.21 -27.65 2.07
C ILE A 216 16.43 -26.25 2.66
N LYS A 217 15.42 -25.38 2.62
CA LYS A 217 15.49 -23.99 3.12
C LYS A 217 14.94 -23.84 4.54
N ALA A 218 14.41 -24.91 5.11
CA ALA A 218 13.77 -24.87 6.42
C ALA A 218 14.83 -24.80 7.53
N SER A 219 14.59 -23.93 8.50
CA SER A 219 15.41 -23.73 9.69
C SER A 219 14.56 -23.97 10.93
N ALA A 220 15.17 -24.39 12.04
CA ALA A 220 14.46 -24.57 13.29
C ALA A 220 13.85 -23.24 13.78
N LEU A 221 12.66 -23.32 14.35
CA LEU A 221 12.07 -22.27 15.18
C LEU A 221 12.68 -22.36 16.57
N ASN A 222 12.95 -21.21 17.18
CA ASN A 222 13.26 -21.17 18.61
C ASN A 222 11.98 -21.42 19.42
N ASP A 223 12.10 -21.85 20.68
CA ASP A 223 10.95 -22.19 21.52
C ASP A 223 9.93 -21.05 21.63
N SER A 224 10.39 -19.80 21.77
CA SER A 224 9.50 -18.64 21.80
C SER A 224 8.77 -18.38 20.47
N GLU A 225 9.44 -18.57 19.33
CA GLU A 225 8.82 -18.43 18.01
C GLU A 225 7.78 -19.53 17.77
N TYR A 226 8.09 -20.77 18.19
CA TYR A 226 7.21 -21.92 18.10
C TYR A 226 5.94 -21.72 18.94
N ASP A 227 6.10 -21.29 20.18
CA ASP A 227 5.00 -21.05 21.11
C ASP A 227 4.07 -19.93 20.64
N THR A 228 4.66 -18.87 20.06
CA THR A 228 3.90 -17.75 19.50
C THR A 228 3.10 -18.21 18.27
N LEU A 229 3.71 -18.99 17.36
CA LEU A 229 3.03 -19.54 16.20
C LEU A 229 1.90 -20.49 16.60
N LEU A 230 2.14 -21.37 17.57
CA LEU A 230 1.12 -22.29 18.07
C LEU A 230 -0.05 -21.54 18.71
N SER A 231 0.24 -20.52 19.51
CA SER A 231 -0.79 -19.66 20.13
C SER A 231 -1.65 -18.98 19.07
N TYR A 232 -1.04 -18.45 18.00
CA TYR A 232 -1.76 -17.88 16.87
C TYR A 232 -2.67 -18.91 16.17
N LEU A 233 -2.16 -20.13 15.94
CA LEU A 233 -2.95 -21.21 15.31
C LEU A 233 -4.16 -21.57 16.18
N HIS A 234 -4.00 -21.66 17.50
CA HIS A 234 -5.12 -21.92 18.42
C HIS A 234 -6.16 -20.81 18.39
N GLN A 235 -5.72 -19.54 18.43
CA GLN A 235 -6.62 -18.39 18.37
C GLN A 235 -7.39 -18.31 17.05
N THR A 236 -6.81 -18.78 15.95
CA THR A 236 -7.46 -18.89 14.64
C THR A 236 -8.28 -20.17 14.46
N GLY A 237 -8.47 -20.96 15.53
CA GLY A 237 -9.30 -22.16 15.54
C GLY A 237 -8.65 -23.40 14.92
N ARG A 238 -7.33 -23.39 14.70
CA ARG A 238 -6.56 -24.52 14.14
C ARG A 238 -5.97 -25.36 15.30
N PRO A 239 -6.47 -26.59 15.56
CA PRO A 239 -6.16 -27.35 16.78
C PRO A 239 -4.83 -28.12 16.67
N TYR A 240 -3.74 -27.42 16.33
CA TYR A 240 -2.41 -28.01 16.27
C TYR A 240 -1.88 -28.32 17.68
N ARG A 241 -1.10 -29.39 17.84
CA ARG A 241 -0.44 -29.76 19.09
C ARG A 241 1.04 -29.44 19.03
N ARG A 242 1.64 -29.18 20.20
CA ARG A 242 3.09 -29.10 20.33
C ARG A 242 3.72 -30.44 19.99
N TRP A 243 4.91 -30.43 19.42
CA TRP A 243 5.65 -31.63 19.04
C TRP A 243 6.07 -32.50 20.23
N ASP A 244 6.32 -31.88 21.38
CA ASP A 244 6.84 -32.49 22.63
C ASP A 244 5.74 -33.07 23.55
N SER A 245 4.47 -32.79 23.28
CA SER A 245 3.33 -33.18 24.12
C SER A 245 2.89 -34.63 23.87
N LEU A 246 3.77 -35.57 24.20
CA LEU A 246 3.55 -37.01 24.03
C LEU A 246 2.71 -37.60 25.18
N PRO A 247 1.81 -38.58 24.94
CA PRO A 247 1.52 -39.22 23.64
C PRO A 247 0.51 -38.43 22.78
N HIS A 248 0.66 -38.51 21.46
CA HIS A 248 -0.28 -37.94 20.48
C HIS A 248 -1.39 -38.94 20.15
N PRO A 249 -2.68 -38.60 20.36
CA PRO A 249 -3.81 -39.39 19.86
C PRO A 249 -3.79 -39.55 18.34
N ASP A 250 -4.39 -40.64 17.85
CA ASP A 250 -4.51 -40.91 16.42
C ASP A 250 -5.20 -39.74 15.69
N GLY A 251 -4.60 -39.29 14.58
CA GLY A 251 -5.10 -38.15 13.80
C GLY A 251 -4.74 -36.76 14.35
N SER A 252 -3.89 -36.66 15.38
CA SER A 252 -3.43 -35.37 15.91
C SER A 252 -2.62 -34.58 14.88
N LEU A 253 -3.00 -33.31 14.67
CA LEU A 253 -2.22 -32.36 13.89
C LEU A 253 -1.07 -31.84 14.76
N VAL A 254 0.17 -32.21 14.44
CA VAL A 254 1.36 -31.77 15.20
C VAL A 254 2.09 -30.68 14.41
N LEU A 255 2.35 -29.54 15.06
CA LEU A 255 3.07 -28.43 14.43
C LEU A 255 4.55 -28.79 14.28
N ARG A 256 5.07 -28.66 13.05
CA ARG A 256 6.49 -28.89 12.75
C ARG A 256 7.38 -27.83 13.41
N THR A 257 8.59 -28.21 13.80
CA THR A 257 9.57 -27.33 14.45
C THR A 257 10.41 -26.51 13.47
N THR A 258 10.22 -26.69 12.16
CA THR A 258 11.02 -26.03 11.12
C THR A 258 10.17 -25.19 10.19
N VAL A 259 10.71 -24.04 9.78
CA VAL A 259 10.08 -23.09 8.83
C VAL A 259 11.10 -22.59 7.81
N ALA A 260 10.65 -22.37 6.58
CA ALA A 260 11.44 -21.62 5.60
C ALA A 260 11.31 -20.11 5.88
N ARG A 261 12.41 -19.37 5.75
CA ARG A 261 12.48 -17.92 6.04
C ARG A 261 12.82 -17.12 4.77
N PRO A 262 11.88 -16.95 3.83
CA PRO A 262 12.11 -16.10 2.66
C PRO A 262 12.33 -14.65 3.06
N ARG A 263 13.10 -13.91 2.24
CA ARG A 263 13.35 -12.47 2.45
C ARG A 263 12.21 -11.58 1.96
N GLN A 264 11.40 -12.11 1.05
CA GLN A 264 10.29 -11.42 0.40
C GLN A 264 9.23 -12.42 -0.04
N THR A 265 8.00 -11.95 -0.14
CA THR A 265 6.85 -12.69 -0.65
C THR A 265 6.02 -11.76 -1.54
N VAL A 266 5.20 -12.32 -2.42
CA VAL A 266 4.29 -11.54 -3.27
C VAL A 266 2.86 -11.88 -2.91
N TRP A 267 2.06 -10.84 -2.72
CA TRP A 267 0.65 -10.96 -2.41
C TRP A 267 -0.12 -9.82 -3.10
N ASN A 268 -1.24 -10.12 -3.75
CA ASN A 268 -2.04 -9.14 -4.51
C ASN A 268 -1.20 -8.26 -5.47
N ASN A 269 -0.31 -8.89 -6.26
CA ASN A 269 0.61 -8.24 -7.19
C ASN A 269 1.62 -7.25 -6.56
N HIS A 270 1.76 -7.27 -5.24
CA HIS A 270 2.72 -6.43 -4.53
C HIS A 270 3.76 -7.28 -3.81
N THR A 271 5.02 -6.86 -3.90
CA THR A 271 6.14 -7.49 -3.19
C THR A 271 6.25 -6.92 -1.79
N PHE A 272 6.12 -7.79 -0.79
CA PHE A 272 6.38 -7.52 0.62
C PHE A 272 7.72 -8.11 1.00
N SER A 273 8.50 -7.43 1.83
CA SER A 273 9.82 -7.93 2.24
C SER A 273 10.14 -7.63 3.69
N CYS A 274 11.07 -8.39 4.25
CA CYS A 274 11.56 -8.11 5.59
C CYS A 274 12.27 -6.74 5.62
N GLN A 275 12.20 -6.04 6.75
CA GLN A 275 12.77 -4.70 6.95
C GLN A 275 14.25 -4.62 6.61
N LYS A 276 15.01 -5.68 6.94
CA LYS A 276 16.44 -5.82 6.60
C LYS A 276 16.72 -5.91 5.10
N SER A 277 15.72 -6.32 4.31
CA SER A 277 15.85 -6.46 2.85
C SER A 277 15.42 -5.18 2.12
N HIS A 278 14.28 -4.59 2.49
CA HIS A 278 13.85 -3.32 1.92
C HIS A 278 12.86 -2.59 2.84
N LYS A 279 13.23 -1.38 3.29
CA LYS A 279 12.46 -0.58 4.25
C LYS A 279 11.02 -0.30 3.79
N GLY A 280 10.83 0.20 2.56
CA GLY A 280 9.51 0.55 2.03
C GLY A 280 8.54 -0.64 1.93
N ASN A 281 8.96 -1.72 1.29
CA ASN A 281 8.20 -2.98 1.18
C ASN A 281 7.96 -3.72 2.51
N SER A 282 8.61 -3.29 3.59
CA SER A 282 8.40 -3.87 4.93
C SER A 282 7.38 -3.12 5.76
N ALA A 283 7.14 -1.83 5.47
CA ALA A 283 6.24 -1.00 6.26
C ALA A 283 4.80 -1.27 5.82
N ILE A 284 3.96 -1.77 6.72
CA ILE A 284 2.60 -2.20 6.39
C ILE A 284 1.54 -1.68 7.37
N TYR A 285 0.35 -1.46 6.81
CA TYR A 285 -0.89 -1.29 7.55
C TYR A 285 -1.66 -2.60 7.47
N PHE A 286 -2.08 -3.14 8.60
CA PHE A 286 -2.67 -4.47 8.68
C PHE A 286 -3.76 -4.56 9.76
N PHE A 287 -4.61 -5.57 9.64
CA PHE A 287 -5.57 -5.95 10.65
C PHE A 287 -4.98 -7.03 11.56
N ASP A 288 -4.95 -6.78 12.85
CA ASP A 288 -4.51 -7.76 13.84
C ASP A 288 -5.72 -8.61 14.25
N PRO A 289 -5.78 -9.90 13.88
CA PRO A 289 -6.92 -10.76 14.19
C PRO A 289 -7.05 -11.05 15.70
N THR A 290 -5.97 -10.91 16.47
CA THR A 290 -5.94 -11.22 17.90
C THR A 290 -6.57 -10.11 18.73
N THR A 291 -6.28 -8.85 18.37
CA THR A 291 -6.82 -7.65 19.02
C THR A 291 -8.03 -7.05 18.28
N GLN A 292 -8.37 -7.59 17.11
CA GLN A 292 -9.38 -7.06 16.20
C GLN A 292 -9.22 -5.57 15.86
N SER A 293 -7.97 -5.12 15.77
CA SER A 293 -7.63 -3.71 15.57
C SER A 293 -6.74 -3.51 14.34
N ARG A 294 -6.79 -2.32 13.74
CA ARG A 294 -5.89 -1.97 12.64
C ARG A 294 -4.62 -1.36 13.20
N ARG A 295 -3.47 -1.89 12.80
CA ARG A 295 -2.15 -1.53 13.34
C ARG A 295 -1.17 -1.27 12.21
N THR A 296 -0.04 -0.66 12.58
CA THR A 296 1.08 -0.41 11.67
C THR A 296 2.33 -1.07 12.22
N GLY A 297 3.23 -1.49 11.33
CA GLY A 297 4.50 -2.08 11.74
C GLY A 297 5.42 -2.39 10.57
N PHE A 298 6.57 -2.97 10.90
CA PHE A 298 7.53 -3.47 9.93
C PHE A 298 7.53 -4.99 9.89
N ILE A 299 7.59 -5.58 8.69
CA ILE A 299 7.78 -7.01 8.53
C ILE A 299 9.18 -7.38 9.02
N GLU A 300 9.27 -8.08 10.14
CA GLU A 300 10.53 -8.56 10.71
C GLU A 300 10.97 -9.84 9.99
N MET A 301 10.04 -10.78 9.84
CA MET A 301 10.27 -12.09 9.25
C MET A 301 9.05 -12.54 8.44
N ILE A 302 9.31 -13.38 7.45
CA ILE A 302 8.30 -14.12 6.72
C ILE A 302 8.60 -15.59 6.94
N TRP A 303 7.58 -16.36 7.29
CA TRP A 303 7.67 -17.80 7.50
C TRP A 303 6.79 -18.52 6.48
N GLU A 304 7.35 -19.57 5.89
CA GLU A 304 6.62 -20.47 5.02
C GLU A 304 6.71 -21.88 5.59
N LEU A 305 5.57 -22.55 5.75
CA LEU A 305 5.50 -23.94 6.18
C LEU A 305 4.24 -24.63 5.67
N PRO A 306 4.31 -25.94 5.38
CA PRO A 306 3.14 -26.72 4.99
C PRO A 306 2.27 -27.01 6.23
N LEU A 307 1.01 -26.59 6.18
CA LEU A 307 -0.05 -26.94 7.13
C LEU A 307 -1.16 -27.63 6.36
N ASP A 308 -1.59 -28.81 6.81
CA ASP A 308 -2.64 -29.62 6.15
C ASP A 308 -2.37 -29.85 4.64
N ASN A 309 -1.11 -30.10 4.29
CA ASN A 309 -0.61 -30.25 2.91
C ASN A 309 -0.72 -28.99 2.02
N ILE A 310 -0.99 -27.82 2.61
CA ILE A 310 -1.02 -26.53 1.92
C ILE A 310 0.13 -25.68 2.43
N LEU A 311 0.95 -25.15 1.53
CA LEU A 311 1.99 -24.19 1.91
C LEU A 311 1.32 -22.90 2.40
N ARG A 312 1.54 -22.56 3.68
CA ARG A 312 1.02 -21.35 4.31
C ARG A 312 2.14 -20.36 4.54
N ILE A 313 1.81 -19.08 4.37
CA ILE A 313 2.71 -17.96 4.61
C ILE A 313 2.23 -17.25 5.86
N PHE A 314 3.14 -17.02 6.80
CA PHE A 314 2.93 -16.19 7.97
C PHE A 314 3.91 -15.02 7.92
N VAL A 315 3.42 -13.85 8.28
CA VAL A 315 4.20 -12.62 8.32
C VAL A 315 4.32 -12.21 9.78
N VAL A 316 5.55 -12.15 10.27
CA VAL A 316 5.85 -11.69 11.63
C VAL A 316 6.15 -10.22 11.56
N VAL A 317 5.30 -9.43 12.19
CA VAL A 317 5.33 -7.97 12.15
C VAL A 317 5.79 -7.44 13.49
N ARG A 318 6.80 -6.60 13.48
CA ARG A 318 7.18 -5.80 14.63
C ARG A 318 6.32 -4.55 14.67
N ALA A 319 5.46 -4.43 15.68
CA ALA A 319 4.52 -3.33 15.76
C ALA A 319 5.24 -2.00 15.97
N HIS A 320 4.76 -0.92 15.35
CA HIS A 320 5.26 0.41 15.68
C HIS A 320 4.86 0.79 17.11
N GLN A 321 5.75 1.52 17.78
CA GLN A 321 5.51 1.99 19.13
C GLN A 321 4.82 3.37 19.10
N ILE A 322 3.67 3.46 19.77
CA ILE A 322 2.86 4.66 19.86
C ILE A 322 3.48 5.65 20.86
N LEU A 323 3.42 6.95 20.54
CA LEU A 323 3.82 8.02 21.46
C LEU A 323 2.73 8.24 22.53
N PRO A 324 3.10 8.60 23.77
CA PRO A 324 2.13 9.04 24.78
C PRO A 324 1.22 10.17 24.25
N PRO A 325 -0.07 10.22 24.61
CA PRO A 325 -1.02 11.17 24.01
C PRO A 325 -0.63 12.64 24.13
N ASP A 326 0.00 13.03 25.24
CA ASP A 326 0.53 14.37 25.50
C ASP A 326 1.70 14.75 24.58
N ILE A 327 2.52 13.77 24.20
CA ILE A 327 3.63 13.94 23.26
C ILE A 327 3.11 13.88 21.82
N GLU A 328 2.20 12.96 21.51
CA GLU A 328 1.60 12.81 20.18
C GLU A 328 0.83 14.07 19.77
N ALA A 329 0.13 14.72 20.70
CA ALA A 329 -0.62 15.95 20.48
C ALA A 329 0.26 17.15 20.08
N LYS A 330 1.58 17.08 20.31
CA LYS A 330 2.53 18.10 19.81
C LYS A 330 2.68 18.08 18.29
N ALA A 331 2.24 17.02 17.61
CA ALA A 331 2.22 16.94 16.16
C ALA A 331 0.81 17.22 15.61
N PRO A 332 0.69 17.68 14.35
CA PRO A 332 -0.60 18.09 13.79
C PRO A 332 -1.57 16.92 13.53
N PHE A 333 -1.07 15.69 13.43
CA PHE A 333 -1.79 14.59 12.77
C PHE A 333 -3.10 14.16 13.45
N LEU A 334 -3.24 14.33 14.77
CA LEU A 334 -4.50 14.06 15.47
C LEU A 334 -5.61 15.06 15.11
N HIS A 335 -5.25 16.31 14.86
CA HIS A 335 -6.20 17.37 14.47
C HIS A 335 -6.55 17.32 12.98
N TYR A 336 -5.64 16.79 12.15
CA TYR A 336 -5.77 16.72 10.69
C TYR A 336 -5.89 15.27 10.20
N SER A 337 -6.87 14.54 10.72
CA SER A 337 -7.07 13.10 10.47
C SER A 337 -7.18 12.71 8.99
N GLY A 338 -7.69 13.60 8.15
CA GLY A 338 -7.80 13.42 6.70
C GLY A 338 -6.47 13.26 5.95
N PHE A 339 -5.34 13.57 6.58
CA PHE A 339 -4.01 13.20 6.07
C PHE A 339 -3.74 11.69 6.10
N GLN A 340 -4.47 10.92 6.92
CA GLN A 340 -4.25 9.48 7.13
C GLN A 340 -2.80 9.19 7.55
N THR A 341 -2.29 10.04 8.43
CA THR A 341 -0.94 10.00 8.98
C THR A 341 -0.96 9.93 10.49
N ARG A 342 0.13 9.41 11.06
CA ARG A 342 0.38 9.38 12.50
C ARG A 342 1.86 9.52 12.78
N ILE A 343 2.20 10.08 13.95
CA ILE A 343 3.57 10.13 14.45
C ILE A 343 3.79 9.08 15.54
N LEU A 344 4.93 8.41 15.49
CA LEU A 344 5.28 7.24 16.29
C LEU A 344 6.74 7.38 16.76
N TYR A 345 7.17 6.54 17.68
CA TYR A 345 8.61 6.42 17.96
C TYR A 345 9.35 5.89 16.73
N SER A 346 10.58 6.36 16.50
CA SER A 346 11.41 5.84 15.41
C SER A 346 11.80 4.37 15.63
N GLN A 347 12.03 3.98 16.88
CA GLN A 347 12.26 2.58 17.22
C GLN A 347 10.92 1.85 17.31
N PRO A 348 10.76 0.72 16.60
CA PRO A 348 9.57 -0.10 16.72
C PRO A 348 9.53 -0.79 18.09
N SER A 349 8.37 -1.26 18.50
CA SER A 349 8.18 -1.94 19.77
C SER A 349 8.86 -3.32 19.81
N ASN A 350 8.98 -3.88 21.01
CA ASN A 350 9.42 -5.28 21.18
C ASN A 350 8.30 -6.30 20.88
N GLU A 351 7.09 -5.83 20.60
CA GLU A 351 5.93 -6.69 20.32
C GLU A 351 6.04 -7.26 18.90
N LEU A 352 5.97 -8.60 18.81
CA LEU A 352 5.90 -9.33 17.56
C LEU A 352 4.49 -9.90 17.38
N ILE A 353 3.88 -9.62 16.24
CA ILE A 353 2.53 -10.04 15.89
C ILE A 353 2.62 -10.95 14.67
N ILE A 354 1.99 -12.12 14.75
CA ILE A 354 1.88 -13.04 13.62
C ILE A 354 0.58 -12.72 12.89
N ILE A 355 0.67 -12.53 11.58
CA ILE A 355 -0.48 -12.38 10.70
C ILE A 355 -0.31 -13.26 9.45
N GLU A 356 -1.39 -13.44 8.69
CA GLU A 356 -1.35 -14.03 7.35
C GLU A 356 -1.44 -12.92 6.30
N PRO A 357 -0.99 -13.15 5.05
CA PRO A 357 -1.03 -12.14 3.99
C PRO A 357 -2.40 -11.49 3.78
N ILE A 358 -3.49 -12.23 4.00
CA ILE A 358 -4.87 -11.72 3.89
C ILE A 358 -5.21 -10.62 4.90
N HIS A 359 -4.46 -10.53 6.00
CA HIS A 359 -4.63 -9.49 7.02
C HIS A 359 -3.90 -8.19 6.67
N ILE A 360 -3.01 -8.21 5.67
CA ILE A 360 -2.31 -7.00 5.22
C ILE A 360 -3.28 -6.16 4.39
N ILE A 361 -3.49 -4.91 4.81
CA ILE A 361 -4.37 -3.96 4.10
C ILE A 361 -3.57 -3.30 2.98
N THR A 362 -2.41 -2.72 3.30
CA THR A 362 -1.56 -2.03 2.32
C THR A 362 -0.13 -1.79 2.85
N HIS A 363 0.73 -1.26 1.98
CA HIS A 363 2.01 -0.68 2.36
C HIS A 363 1.84 0.71 2.99
N LEU A 364 2.85 1.15 3.74
CA LEU A 364 2.94 2.51 4.27
C LEU A 364 3.97 3.32 3.50
N THR A 365 3.80 4.64 3.49
CA THR A 365 4.94 5.55 3.31
C THR A 365 5.41 6.04 4.66
N THR A 366 6.72 6.13 4.83
CA THR A 366 7.32 6.43 6.14
C THR A 366 8.41 7.48 6.03
N LEU A 367 8.52 8.36 7.02
CA LEU A 367 9.54 9.39 7.10
C LEU A 367 10.10 9.44 8.51
N GLU A 368 11.39 9.17 8.67
CA GLU A 368 12.09 9.33 9.94
C GLU A 368 12.41 10.80 10.17
N ARG A 369 12.22 11.24 11.41
CA ARG A 369 12.48 12.61 11.84
C ARG A 369 13.44 12.63 13.03
N PRO A 370 14.44 13.52 12.99
CA PRO A 370 15.40 13.63 14.07
C PRO A 370 14.74 14.14 15.35
N THR A 371 15.46 14.03 16.46
CA THR A 371 15.07 14.65 17.72
C THR A 371 14.84 16.15 17.55
N GLY A 372 13.78 16.67 18.16
CA GLY A 372 13.40 18.09 18.14
C GLY A 372 12.28 18.42 17.15
N THR A 373 12.00 17.56 16.17
CA THR A 373 10.86 17.77 15.25
C THR A 373 9.54 17.82 16.04
N TYR A 374 8.68 18.81 15.74
CA TYR A 374 7.46 19.13 16.49
C TYR A 374 7.67 19.38 18.01
N GLY A 375 8.89 19.70 18.46
CA GLY A 375 9.20 19.84 19.90
C GLY A 375 9.18 18.52 20.68
N ILE A 376 9.42 17.40 19.98
CA ILE A 376 9.52 16.05 20.56
C ILE A 376 10.99 15.69 20.78
N ASN A 377 11.35 15.39 22.03
CA ASN A 377 12.75 15.18 22.45
C ASN A 377 13.29 13.76 22.18
N CYS A 378 12.77 13.08 21.17
CA CYS A 378 13.28 11.79 20.71
C CYS A 378 13.11 11.65 19.18
N PRO A 379 13.85 10.73 18.53
CA PRO A 379 13.62 10.42 17.12
C PRO A 379 12.22 9.84 16.90
N THR A 380 11.55 10.31 15.86
CA THR A 380 10.17 9.91 15.53
C THR A 380 10.06 9.34 14.13
N LEU A 381 8.99 8.59 13.89
CA LEU A 381 8.61 8.06 12.60
C LEU A 381 7.22 8.59 12.25
N VAL A 382 7.09 9.31 11.14
CA VAL A 382 5.80 9.65 10.57
C VAL A 382 5.41 8.57 9.58
N VAL A 383 4.22 8.02 9.71
CA VAL A 383 3.69 6.99 8.80
C VAL A 383 2.42 7.50 8.14
N CYS A 384 2.21 7.16 6.87
CA CYS A 384 0.99 7.44 6.12
C CYS A 384 0.43 6.15 5.53
N TRP A 385 -0.85 5.88 5.76
CA TRP A 385 -1.55 4.72 5.21
C TRP A 385 -2.49 5.07 4.05
N ALA A 386 -2.37 6.27 3.46
CA ALA A 386 -3.21 6.69 2.33
C ALA A 386 -2.98 5.91 1.01
N LEU A 387 -2.08 4.93 1.02
CA LEU A 387 -2.02 3.89 0.00
C LEU A 387 -3.24 2.95 0.08
N ASP A 388 -3.93 2.89 1.22
CA ASP A 388 -5.23 2.22 1.35
C ASP A 388 -6.31 3.08 0.68
N ARG A 389 -6.58 2.75 -0.58
CA ARG A 389 -7.66 3.38 -1.35
C ARG A 389 -8.96 2.59 -1.27
N GLY A 390 -9.05 1.56 -0.44
CA GLY A 390 -10.22 0.69 -0.32
C GLY A 390 -10.46 -0.19 -1.54
N GLN A 391 -9.40 -0.63 -2.24
CA GLN A 391 -9.56 -1.68 -3.26
C GLN A 391 -9.87 -2.99 -2.54
N GLN A 392 -11.07 -3.54 -2.76
CA GLN A 392 -11.34 -4.93 -2.39
C GLN A 392 -10.66 -5.82 -3.45
N HIS A 393 -9.74 -6.68 -3.00
CA HIS A 393 -9.02 -7.65 -3.82
C HIS A 393 -9.77 -8.98 -3.87
#